data_AF-A0A7C1EKY5-F1
#
_entry.id   AF-A0A7C1EKY5-F1
#
_cell.length_a   1.000
_cell.length_b   1.000
_cell.length_c   1.000
_cell.angle_alpha   90.00
_cell.angle_beta   90.00
_cell.angle_gamma   90.00
#
_symmetry.space_group_name_H-M   'P 1'
#
loop_
_entity.id
_entity.type
_entity.pdbx_description
1 polymer ?
#
loop_
_entity_poly.entity_id
_entity_poly.type
_entity_poly.pdbx_seq_one_letter_code
_entity_poly.pdbx_strand_id
1 'polypeptide(L)'
;MRRVLWMFLASVGLTIFWLIPRQRIETGPTLCLISRMTGKTCPGCGMTRALHALLHGRFHDALQWNWRIAVVAPLLALAYLRLLFT
;
A
#
# COMPACT_ATOMS: atom_id res chain seq x y z
N MET A 1 -7.53 -21.66 14.20
CA MET A 1 -6.31 -21.82 13.36
C MET A 1 -6.27 -20.92 12.12
N ARG A 2 -7.29 -20.91 11.23
CA ARG A 2 -7.23 -20.09 9.99
C ARG A 2 -7.01 -18.59 10.23
N ARG A 3 -7.61 -17.99 11.27
CA ARG A 3 -7.46 -16.55 11.57
C ARG A 3 -6.05 -16.16 12.03
N VAL A 4 -5.49 -16.94 12.95
CA VAL A 4 -4.10 -16.75 13.43
C VAL A 4 -3.11 -16.82 12.27
N LEU A 5 -3.32 -17.76 11.34
CA LEU A 5 -2.53 -17.83 10.11
C LEU A 5 -2.65 -16.55 9.28
N TRP A 6 -3.86 -16.02 9.04
CA TRP A 6 -4.04 -14.78 8.29
C TRP A 6 -3.43 -13.56 8.97
N MET A 7 -3.52 -13.45 10.29
CA MET A 7 -2.88 -12.38 11.06
C MET A 7 -1.36 -12.41 10.91
N PHE A 8 -0.77 -13.62 11.01
CA PHE A 8 0.65 -13.83 10.82
C PHE A 8 1.09 -13.46 9.40
N LEU A 9 0.39 -13.95 8.37
CA LEU A 9 0.71 -13.64 6.97
C LEU A 9 0.61 -12.14 6.67
N ALA A 10 -0.42 -11.46 7.17
CA ALA A 10 -0.62 -10.03 6.96
C ALA A 10 0.47 -9.19 7.64
N SER A 11 0.83 -9.51 8.89
CA SER A 11 1.88 -8.81 9.63
C SER A 11 3.27 -9.03 9.02
N VAL A 12 3.60 -10.26 8.63
CA VAL A 12 4.84 -10.58 7.91
C VAL A 12 4.89 -9.82 6.58
N GLY A 13 3.80 -9.82 5.80
CA GLY A 13 3.71 -9.07 4.54
C GLY A 13 3.92 -7.56 4.72
N LEU A 14 3.29 -6.95 5.72
CA LEU A 14 3.47 -5.54 6.07
C LEU A 14 4.92 -5.23 6.47
N THR A 15 5.53 -6.12 7.25
CA THR A 15 6.91 -5.95 7.72
C THR A 15 7.89 -6.04 6.55
N ILE A 16 7.74 -7.04 5.69
CA ILE A 16 8.54 -7.16 4.46
C ILE A 16 8.36 -5.92 3.60
N PHE A 17 7.13 -5.46 3.39
CA PHE A 17 6.86 -4.29 2.59
C PHE A 17 7.48 -3.00 3.17
N TRP A 18 7.47 -2.85 4.49
CA TRP A 18 8.12 -1.75 5.19
C TRP A 18 9.65 -1.81 5.07
N LEU A 19 10.26 -3.00 5.11
CA LEU A 19 11.71 -3.19 4.96
C LEU A 19 12.24 -2.87 3.55
N ILE A 20 11.39 -2.81 2.52
CA ILE A 20 11.83 -2.47 1.17
C ILE A 20 12.26 -1.00 1.15
N PRO A 21 13.50 -0.68 0.72
CA PRO A 21 13.98 0.70 0.67
C PRO A 21 13.09 1.58 -0.21
N ARG A 22 12.74 2.78 0.29
CA ARG A 22 11.91 3.76 -0.42
C ARG A 22 12.34 4.00 -1.86
N GLN A 23 13.65 4.17 -2.09
CA GLN A 23 14.19 4.45 -3.42
C GLN A 23 13.74 3.39 -4.45
N ARG A 24 13.68 2.11 -4.07
CA ARG A 24 13.25 1.03 -4.96
C ARG A 24 11.77 1.14 -5.36
N ILE A 25 10.92 1.62 -4.46
CA ILE A 25 9.47 1.73 -4.68
C ILE A 25 9.12 3.05 -5.38
N GLU A 26 9.73 4.15 -4.94
CA GLU A 26 9.46 5.51 -5.46
C GLU A 26 10.00 5.69 -6.88
N THR A 27 11.25 5.28 -7.15
CA THR A 27 11.88 5.44 -8.48
C THR A 27 11.75 4.21 -9.37
N GLY A 28 11.18 3.12 -8.86
CA GLY A 28 10.95 1.89 -9.62
C GLY A 28 9.94 2.10 -10.77
N PRO A 29 9.92 1.20 -11.76
CA PRO A 29 9.00 1.31 -12.89
C PRO A 29 7.54 1.16 -12.43
N THR A 30 6.60 1.82 -13.11
CA THR A 30 5.17 1.61 -12.83
C THR A 30 4.77 0.18 -13.17
N LEU A 31 4.16 -0.57 -12.24
CA LEU A 31 3.65 -1.91 -12.51
C LEU A 31 2.20 -1.90 -13.02
N CYS A 32 1.58 -0.72 -13.15
CA CYS A 32 0.21 -0.60 -13.62
C CYS A 32 0.11 -0.91 -15.12
N LEU A 33 -0.51 -2.04 -15.46
CA LEU A 33 -0.69 -2.48 -16.84
C LEU A 33 -1.49 -1.46 -17.66
N ILE A 34 -2.56 -0.88 -17.09
CA ILE A 34 -3.39 0.13 -17.76
C ILE A 34 -2.53 1.33 -18.18
N SER A 35 -1.70 1.85 -17.27
CA SER A 35 -0.82 2.98 -17.57
C SER A 35 0.23 2.63 -18.61
N ARG A 36 0.75 1.39 -18.63
CA ARG A 36 1.72 0.95 -19.65
C ARG A 36 1.11 0.76 -21.02
N MET A 37 -0.12 0.25 -21.09
CA MET A 37 -0.80 -0.02 -22.36
C MET A 37 -1.46 1.23 -22.96
N THR A 38 -2.07 2.07 -22.12
CA THR A 38 -2.87 3.21 -22.57
C THR A 38 -2.15 4.55 -22.46
N GLY A 39 -1.02 4.61 -21.73
CA GLY A 39 -0.34 5.87 -21.39
C GLY A 39 -1.10 6.74 -20.38
N LYS A 40 -2.30 6.34 -19.94
CA LYS A 40 -3.14 7.12 -19.03
C LYS A 40 -3.06 6.60 -17.59
N THR A 41 -3.03 7.51 -16.63
CA THR A 41 -3.09 7.16 -15.20
C THR A 41 -4.50 6.71 -14.82
N CYS A 42 -4.62 5.48 -14.34
CA CYS A 42 -5.88 4.97 -13.77
C CYS A 42 -6.03 5.39 -12.29
N PRO A 43 -7.24 5.25 -11.70
CA PRO A 43 -7.49 5.61 -10.30
C PRO A 43 -6.56 4.93 -9.27
N GLY A 44 -6.05 3.74 -9.58
CA GLY A 44 -5.15 2.98 -8.73
C GLY A 44 -3.66 3.23 -8.99
N CYS A 45 -3.30 4.02 -10.01
CA CYS A 45 -1.90 4.29 -10.32
C CYS A 45 -1.23 4.99 -9.13
N GLY A 46 -0.04 4.52 -8.73
CA GLY A 46 0.67 5.07 -7.56
C GLY A 46 0.19 4.61 -6.18
N MET A 47 -0.88 3.80 -6.07
CA MET A 47 -1.42 3.35 -4.77
C MET A 47 -0.39 2.63 -3.90
N THR A 48 0.42 1.74 -4.50
CA THR A 48 1.49 1.03 -3.77
C THR A 48 2.54 2.00 -3.23
N ARG A 49 2.92 3.03 -4.00
CA ARG A 49 3.88 4.05 -3.56
C ARG A 49 3.28 4.93 -2.47
N ALA A 50 2.00 5.28 -2.61
CA ALA A 50 1.28 6.05 -1.60
C ALA A 50 1.23 5.29 -0.26
N LEU A 51 0.89 4.00 -0.30
CA LEU A 51 0.88 3.16 0.90
C LEU A 51 2.29 3.01 1.51
N HIS A 52 3.31 2.80 0.68
CA HIS A 52 4.70 2.68 1.15
C HIS A 52 5.21 3.96 1.82
N ALA A 53 4.94 5.12 1.20
CA ALA A 53 5.27 6.43 1.75
C ALA A 53 4.55 6.67 3.09
N LEU A 54 3.26 6.32 3.15
CA LEU A 54 2.46 6.42 4.37
C LEU A 54 3.02 5.56 5.51
N LEU A 55 3.42 4.32 5.22
CA LEU A 55 4.02 3.41 6.22
C LEU A 55 5.37 3.92 6.76
N HIS A 56 6.03 4.81 6.04
CA HIS A 56 7.23 5.49 6.51
C HIS A 56 6.97 6.91 7.04
N GLY A 57 5.71 7.26 7.35
CA GLY A 57 5.33 8.56 7.92
C GLY A 57 5.38 9.74 6.94
N ARG A 58 5.53 9.51 5.64
CA ARG A 58 5.56 10.57 4.61
C ARG A 58 4.16 10.85 4.07
N PHE A 59 3.34 11.55 4.87
CA PHE A 59 1.95 11.83 4.53
C PHE A 59 1.78 12.67 3.27
N HIS A 60 2.58 13.73 3.12
CA HIS A 60 2.51 14.61 1.95
C HIS A 60 2.81 13.84 0.66
N ASP A 61 3.90 13.06 0.65
CA ASP A 61 4.28 12.26 -0.52
C ASP A 61 3.26 11.15 -0.80
N ALA A 62 2.66 10.56 0.24
CA ALA A 62 1.59 9.58 0.07
C ALA A 62 0.40 10.16 -0.70
N LEU A 63 -0.04 11.37 -0.32
CA LEU A 63 -1.14 12.06 -0.98
C LEU A 63 -0.78 12.49 -2.42
N GLN A 64 0.47 12.91 -2.66
CA GLN A 64 0.95 13.23 -4.00
C GLN A 64 0.97 12.00 -4.92
N TRP A 65 1.37 10.83 -4.41
CA TRP A 65 1.38 9.61 -5.20
C TRP A 65 -0.03 9.14 -5.57
N ASN A 66 -0.95 9.15 -4.62
CA ASN A 66 -2.36 8.89 -4.87
C ASN A 66 -3.23 9.40 -3.71
N TRP A 67 -3.96 10.49 -3.92
CA TRP A 67 -4.80 11.11 -2.88
C TRP A 67 -5.85 10.16 -2.28
N ARG A 68 -6.28 9.13 -3.02
CA ARG A 68 -7.25 8.14 -2.53
C ARG A 68 -6.71 7.29 -1.38
N ILE A 69 -5.39 7.34 -1.13
CA ILE A 69 -4.78 6.72 0.05
C ILE A 69 -5.40 7.22 1.35
N ALA A 70 -5.92 8.46 1.37
CA ALA A 70 -6.63 9.04 2.51
C ALA A 70 -7.87 8.22 2.92
N VAL A 71 -8.49 7.51 1.96
CA VAL A 71 -9.64 6.62 2.21
C VAL A 71 -9.19 5.16 2.30
N VAL A 72 -8.28 4.73 1.41
CA VAL A 72 -7.83 3.33 1.35
C VAL A 72 -7.07 2.93 2.61
N ALA A 73 -6.20 3.79 3.14
CA ALA A 73 -5.40 3.44 4.32
C ALA A 73 -6.25 3.22 5.58
N PRO A 74 -7.22 4.08 5.94
CA PRO A 74 -8.16 3.79 7.03
C PRO A 74 -8.94 2.50 6.82
N LEU A 75 -9.39 2.20 5.59
CA LEU A 75 -10.12 0.97 5.30
C LEU A 75 -9.23 -0.28 5.51
N LEU A 76 -7.97 -0.23 5.06
CA LEU A 76 -7.01 -1.31 5.29
C LEU A 76 -6.70 -1.48 6.78
N ALA A 77 -6.53 -0.38 7.52
CA ALA A 77 -6.33 -0.41 8.97
C ALA A 77 -7.53 -1.03 9.68
N LEU A 78 -8.76 -0.63 9.34
CA LEU A 78 -9.99 -1.20 9.88
C LEU A 78 -10.14 -2.68 9.54
N ALA A 79 -9.80 -3.09 8.31
CA ALA A 79 -9.83 -4.50 7.91
C ALA A 79 -8.84 -5.33 8.73
N TYR A 80 -7.63 -4.81 8.96
CA TYR A 80 -6.62 -5.46 9.81
C TYR A 80 -7.06 -5.53 11.28
N LEU A 81 -7.60 -4.44 11.84
CA LEU A 81 -8.14 -4.42 13.19
C LEU A 81 -9.29 -5.42 13.35
N ARG A 82 -10.23 -5.47 12.40
CA ARG A 82 -11.30 -6.47 12.43
C ARG A 82 -10.74 -7.89 12.44
N LEU A 83 -9.69 -8.17 11.66
CA LEU A 83 -9.04 -9.48 11.65
C LEU A 83 -8.42 -9.85 13.02
N LEU A 84 -7.94 -8.86 13.79
CA LEU A 84 -7.43 -9.05 15.16
C LEU A 84 -8.54 -9.34 16.18
N PHE A 85 -9.71 -8.69 16.02
CA PHE A 85 -10.83 -8.78 16.97
C PHE A 85 -11.90 -9.84 16.64
N THR A 86 -11.80 -10.52 15.49
CA THR A 86 -12.71 -11.64 15.17
C THR A 86 -12.17 -12.95 15.69
#